data_AF-A0A952GGT9-F1
#
_entry.id   AF-A0A952GGT9-F1
#
_cell.length_a   1.000
_cell.length_b   1.000
_cell.length_c   1.000
_cell.angle_alpha   90.00
_cell.angle_beta   90.00
_cell.angle_gamma   90.00
#
_symmetry.space_group_name_H-M   'P 1'
#
loop_
_entity.id
_entity.type
_entity.pdbx_description
1 polymer ?
#
loop_
_entity_poly.entity_id
_entity_poly.type
_entity_poly.pdbx_seq_one_letter_code
_entity_poly.pdbx_strand_id
1 'polypeptide(L)'
;MRFLAKQPIMTAARKTIGYELLFRATWENRFSGDGESASNSIVDWAVTHGLESLVGETKPFVNCTRALLVSRCATLLPKGTVLEILENVEADEEVLEACRYYRSQGFALALDDYDFREQWEPLLDIVQYVKIDFSQSTPEDRTRIIKRLKPRGMHFVAERIEDAEQLKIAVAEGFDFFQGYFFMKPVMTARRGPGKSIHQLQLLAEICKQDLNLESFLRILRSEPAICYRVLRYVNSAAVSSRRTIT
;
A
#
# COMPACT_ATOMS: atom_id res chain seq x y z
N MET A 1 -11.44 -16.75 -5.39
CA MET A 1 -12.19 -15.51 -5.13
C MET A 1 -11.33 -14.68 -4.19
N ARG A 2 -10.85 -13.49 -4.60
CA ARG A 2 -10.01 -12.65 -3.74
C ARG A 2 -10.89 -11.69 -2.96
N PHE A 3 -10.61 -11.54 -1.66
CA PHE A 3 -11.32 -10.65 -0.76
C PHE A 3 -10.43 -9.48 -0.38
N LEU A 4 -11.02 -8.30 -0.29
CA LEU A 4 -10.38 -7.13 0.26
C LEU A 4 -10.90 -6.88 1.67
N ALA A 5 -10.01 -6.94 2.64
CA ALA A 5 -10.26 -6.49 3.99
C ALA A 5 -9.65 -5.09 4.15
N LYS A 6 -10.28 -4.28 5.01
CA LYS A 6 -9.69 -3.02 5.45
C LYS A 6 -9.65 -2.97 6.96
N GLN A 7 -8.54 -2.49 7.51
CA GLN A 7 -8.36 -2.35 8.94
C GLN A 7 -8.16 -0.87 9.29
N PRO A 8 -8.94 -0.30 10.21
CA PRO A 8 -8.84 1.12 10.53
C PRO A 8 -7.56 1.41 11.30
N ILE A 9 -6.95 2.55 10.96
CA ILE A 9 -5.92 3.21 11.76
C ILE A 9 -6.58 4.44 12.38
N MET A 10 -6.51 4.55 13.71
CA MET A 10 -7.28 5.54 14.47
C MET A 10 -6.41 6.37 15.40
N THR A 11 -6.88 7.55 15.78
CA THR A 11 -6.33 8.30 16.93
C THR A 11 -6.84 7.74 18.25
N ALA A 12 -6.25 8.16 19.37
CA ALA A 12 -6.74 7.83 20.71
C ALA A 12 -8.21 8.23 20.95
N ALA A 13 -8.67 9.29 20.26
CA ALA A 13 -10.06 9.75 20.28
C ALA A 13 -10.99 8.93 19.35
N ARG A 14 -10.53 7.77 18.83
CA ARG A 14 -11.24 6.89 17.89
C ARG A 14 -11.64 7.55 16.58
N LYS A 15 -10.96 8.64 16.18
CA LYS A 15 -11.11 9.22 14.84
C LYS A 15 -10.28 8.39 13.87
N THR A 16 -10.90 7.87 12.81
CA THR A 16 -10.17 7.15 11.76
C THR A 16 -9.35 8.14 10.92
N ILE A 17 -8.06 7.84 10.76
CA ILE A 17 -7.14 8.64 9.92
C ILE A 17 -6.86 7.96 8.58
N GLY A 18 -7.02 6.64 8.54
CA GLY A 18 -6.77 5.83 7.36
C GLY A 18 -7.21 4.40 7.54
N TYR A 19 -7.03 3.61 6.49
CA TYR A 19 -7.24 2.18 6.50
C TYR A 19 -6.06 1.46 5.85
N GLU A 20 -5.54 0.45 6.53
CA GLU A 20 -4.69 -0.56 5.90
C GLU A 20 -5.55 -1.46 5.01
N LEU A 21 -5.10 -1.67 3.77
CA LEU A 21 -5.78 -2.48 2.77
C LEU A 21 -5.11 -3.84 2.66
N LEU A 22 -5.84 -4.89 3.04
CA LEU A 22 -5.35 -6.26 3.11
C LEU A 22 -6.03 -7.13 2.04
N PHE A 23 -5.28 -7.63 1.06
CA PHE A 23 -5.81 -8.62 0.10
C PHE A 23 -5.64 -10.04 0.63
N ARG A 24 -6.76 -10.76 0.71
CA ARG A 24 -6.81 -12.14 1.19
C ARG A 24 -7.29 -13.08 0.09
N ALA A 25 -6.60 -14.21 -0.08
CA ALA A 25 -6.92 -15.20 -1.11
C ALA A 25 -8.18 -16.03 -0.80
N THR A 26 -8.57 -16.11 0.47
CA THR A 26 -9.68 -16.94 0.97
C THR A 26 -10.58 -16.18 1.95
N TRP A 27 -11.81 -16.66 2.12
CA TRP A 27 -12.76 -16.18 3.14
C TRP A 27 -12.30 -16.54 4.56
N GLU A 28 -11.58 -17.65 4.69
CA GLU A 28 -10.97 -18.09 5.94
C GLU A 28 -9.73 -17.25 6.25
N ASN A 29 -9.58 -16.94 7.54
CA ASN A 29 -8.56 -16.12 8.20
C ASN A 29 -7.10 -16.63 8.04
N ARG A 30 -6.82 -17.50 7.07
CA ARG A 30 -5.47 -18.00 6.76
C ARG A 30 -4.86 -17.17 5.65
N PHE A 31 -3.78 -16.47 5.98
CA PHE A 31 -2.79 -16.02 5.00
C PHE A 31 -2.40 -17.24 4.16
N SER A 32 -2.91 -17.30 2.94
CA SER A 32 -2.66 -18.35 1.97
C SER A 32 -2.31 -17.70 0.64
N GLY A 33 -1.16 -17.06 0.58
CA GLY A 33 -0.68 -16.45 -0.65
C GLY A 33 0.55 -15.58 -0.47
N ASP A 34 1.49 -15.79 -1.38
CA ASP A 34 2.60 -14.91 -1.74
C ASP A 34 2.23 -13.41 -1.66
N GLY A 35 2.94 -12.65 -0.82
CA GLY A 35 2.69 -11.22 -0.56
C GLY A 35 2.77 -10.35 -1.82
N GLU A 36 3.48 -10.81 -2.85
CA GLU A 36 3.53 -10.15 -4.15
C GLU A 36 2.17 -10.20 -4.85
N SER A 37 1.48 -11.34 -4.77
CA SER A 37 0.13 -11.54 -5.32
C SER A 37 -0.91 -10.62 -4.67
N ALA A 38 -0.75 -10.35 -3.37
CA ALA A 38 -1.62 -9.44 -2.62
C ALA A 38 -1.40 -7.98 -3.01
N SER A 39 -0.14 -7.52 -3.00
CA SER A 39 0.24 -6.14 -3.34
C SER A 39 -0.16 -5.77 -4.77
N ASN A 40 0.10 -6.68 -5.74
CA ASN A 40 -0.32 -6.50 -7.13
C ASN A 40 -1.85 -6.44 -7.30
N SER A 41 -2.61 -7.11 -6.43
CA SER A 41 -4.07 -7.05 -6.46
C SER A 41 -4.62 -5.69 -5.98
N ILE A 42 -3.92 -5.01 -5.08
CA ILE A 42 -4.29 -3.65 -4.62
C ILE A 42 -4.11 -2.66 -5.77
N VAL A 43 -2.97 -2.74 -6.46
CA VAL A 43 -2.70 -1.89 -7.62
C VAL A 43 -3.73 -2.13 -8.72
N ASP A 44 -4.01 -3.40 -9.04
CA ASP A 44 -5.03 -3.76 -10.03
C ASP A 44 -6.42 -3.23 -9.65
N TRP A 45 -6.79 -3.32 -8.37
CA TRP A 45 -8.04 -2.75 -7.88
C TRP A 45 -8.06 -1.23 -7.99
N ALA A 46 -6.98 -0.56 -7.59
CA ALA A 46 -6.84 0.89 -7.66
C ALA A 46 -7.01 1.39 -9.11
N VAL A 47 -6.34 0.75 -10.05
CA VAL A 47 -6.41 1.09 -11.49
C VAL A 47 -7.82 0.84 -12.05
N THR A 48 -8.47 -0.24 -11.64
CA THR A 48 -9.75 -0.66 -12.22
C THR A 48 -10.95 0.07 -11.61
N HIS A 49 -10.92 0.36 -10.31
CA HIS A 49 -12.09 0.83 -9.55
C HIS A 49 -11.86 2.12 -8.75
N GLY A 50 -10.61 2.58 -8.61
CA GLY A 50 -10.25 3.65 -7.67
C GLY A 50 -10.25 3.17 -6.21
N LEU A 51 -9.26 3.62 -5.42
CA LEU A 51 -9.21 3.32 -3.98
C LEU A 51 -10.18 4.18 -3.17
N GLU A 52 -10.64 5.30 -3.71
CA GLU A 52 -11.60 6.21 -3.07
C GLU A 52 -12.89 5.47 -2.69
N SER A 53 -13.28 4.48 -3.48
CA SER A 53 -14.44 3.62 -3.22
C SER A 53 -14.31 2.74 -1.96
N LEU A 54 -13.11 2.60 -1.42
CA LEU A 54 -12.77 1.73 -0.29
C LEU A 54 -12.47 2.52 0.98
N VAL A 55 -11.71 3.60 0.86
CA VAL A 55 -11.22 4.41 1.98
C VAL A 55 -11.92 5.77 2.12
N GLY A 56 -12.78 6.14 1.16
CA GLY A 56 -13.45 7.44 1.16
C GLY A 56 -12.42 8.57 1.13
N GLU A 57 -12.55 9.52 2.06
CA GLU A 57 -11.63 10.65 2.21
C GLU A 57 -10.44 10.36 3.14
N THR A 58 -10.35 9.14 3.69
CA THR A 58 -9.25 8.75 4.59
C THR A 58 -8.05 8.20 3.81
N LYS A 59 -6.89 8.13 4.47
CA LYS A 59 -5.65 7.69 3.81
C LYS A 59 -5.61 6.16 3.63
N PRO A 60 -5.38 5.64 2.42
CA PRO A 60 -5.08 4.22 2.26
C PRO A 60 -3.64 3.93 2.68
N PHE A 61 -3.45 2.86 3.44
CA PHE A 61 -2.15 2.28 3.76
C PHE A 61 -2.05 0.95 2.99
N VAL A 62 -0.97 0.77 2.25
CA VAL A 62 -0.80 -0.33 1.29
C VAL A 62 0.55 -0.99 1.47
N ASN A 63 0.52 -2.27 1.81
CA ASN A 63 1.68 -3.14 1.93
C ASN A 63 2.39 -3.24 0.57
N CYS A 64 3.69 -2.97 0.57
CA CYS A 64 4.51 -2.89 -0.62
C CYS A 64 5.68 -3.87 -0.52
N THR A 65 5.65 -4.90 -1.36
CA THR A 65 6.81 -5.76 -1.56
C THR A 65 7.94 -5.00 -2.27
N ARG A 66 9.15 -5.55 -2.18
CA ARG A 66 10.32 -5.07 -2.94
C ARG A 66 10.00 -4.89 -4.42
N ALA A 67 9.39 -5.89 -5.05
CA ALA A 67 9.06 -5.86 -6.48
C ALA A 67 8.14 -4.69 -6.82
N LEU A 68 7.14 -4.40 -5.98
CA LEU A 68 6.24 -3.27 -6.20
C LEU A 68 6.95 -1.91 -6.04
N LEU A 69 7.85 -1.82 -5.06
CA LEU A 69 8.64 -0.60 -4.84
C LEU A 69 9.56 -0.32 -6.03
N VAL A 70 10.43 -1.29 -6.37
CA VAL A 70 11.47 -1.15 -7.40
C VAL A 70 10.88 -0.98 -8.80
N SER A 71 9.79 -1.70 -9.13
CA SER A 71 9.10 -1.56 -10.44
C SER A 71 8.36 -0.23 -10.62
N ARG A 72 8.29 0.61 -9.58
CA ARG A 72 7.54 1.89 -9.58
C ARG A 72 6.03 1.76 -9.79
N CYS A 73 5.49 0.54 -9.77
CA CYS A 73 4.07 0.26 -9.96
C CYS A 73 3.17 0.90 -8.89
N ALA A 74 3.70 1.20 -7.70
CA ALA A 74 2.93 1.89 -6.66
C ALA A 74 2.56 3.34 -7.04
N THR A 75 3.17 3.91 -8.09
CA THR A 75 2.79 5.25 -8.62
C THR A 75 1.38 5.28 -9.21
N LEU A 76 0.82 4.11 -9.53
CA LEU A 76 -0.56 3.96 -9.98
C LEU A 76 -1.58 4.14 -8.85
N LEU A 77 -1.11 4.14 -7.59
CA LEU A 77 -1.94 4.42 -6.43
C LEU A 77 -2.16 5.95 -6.29
N PRO A 78 -3.26 6.40 -5.67
CA PRO A 78 -3.49 7.82 -5.42
C PRO A 78 -2.37 8.44 -4.56
N LYS A 79 -2.00 9.70 -4.83
CA LYS A 79 -0.89 10.39 -4.13
C LYS A 79 -1.04 10.50 -2.60
N GLY A 80 -2.26 10.36 -2.07
CA GLY A 80 -2.52 10.33 -0.62
C GLY A 80 -2.24 8.99 0.07
N THR A 81 -1.77 7.99 -0.69
CA THR A 81 -1.47 6.65 -0.18
C THR A 81 -0.20 6.63 0.65
N VAL A 82 -0.25 5.91 1.77
CA VAL A 82 0.93 5.53 2.56
C VAL A 82 1.41 4.16 2.08
N LEU A 83 2.63 4.08 1.58
CA LEU A 83 3.24 2.81 1.16
C LEU A 83 3.97 2.19 2.35
N GLU A 84 3.56 1.00 2.76
CA GLU A 84 4.16 0.28 3.89
C GLU A 84 5.24 -0.67 3.37
N ILE A 85 6.48 -0.42 3.79
CA ILE A 85 7.63 -1.25 3.46
C ILE A 85 7.63 -2.42 4.44
N LEU A 86 7.46 -3.63 3.92
CA LEU A 86 7.37 -4.85 4.71
C LEU A 86 8.69 -5.20 5.39
N GLU A 87 8.61 -5.91 6.51
CA GLU A 87 9.71 -6.31 7.38
C GLU A 87 10.72 -7.27 6.71
N ASN A 88 10.28 -7.92 5.63
CA ASN A 88 11.08 -8.82 4.80
C ASN A 88 11.77 -8.13 3.61
N VAL A 89 11.57 -6.83 3.42
CA VAL A 89 12.23 -6.05 2.36
C VAL A 89 13.58 -5.57 2.85
N GLU A 90 14.65 -5.96 2.14
CA GLU A 90 16.00 -5.46 2.39
C GLU A 90 16.15 -4.01 1.92
N ALA A 91 16.71 -3.16 2.78
CA ALA A 91 16.92 -1.73 2.52
C ALA A 91 18.22 -1.45 1.74
N ASP A 92 18.36 -2.06 0.57
CA ASP A 92 19.49 -1.81 -0.33
C ASP A 92 19.27 -0.57 -1.22
N GLU A 93 20.25 -0.25 -2.06
CA GLU A 93 20.22 1.00 -2.83
C GLU A 93 19.03 1.10 -3.80
N GLU A 94 18.59 -0.01 -4.41
CA GLU A 94 17.42 -0.01 -5.29
C GLU A 94 16.14 0.36 -4.54
N VAL A 95 15.94 -0.21 -3.34
CA VAL A 95 14.79 0.11 -2.49
C VAL A 95 14.87 1.53 -1.97
N LEU A 96 16.07 2.01 -1.59
CA LEU A 96 16.27 3.38 -1.14
C LEU A 96 15.98 4.39 -2.26
N GLU A 97 16.45 4.14 -3.48
CA GLU A 97 16.15 4.96 -4.65
C GLU A 97 14.64 5.00 -4.91
N ALA A 98 13.98 3.84 -4.91
CA ALA A 98 12.53 3.76 -5.09
C ALA A 98 11.78 4.57 -4.01
N CYS A 99 12.17 4.45 -2.74
CA CYS A 99 11.57 5.18 -1.64
C CYS A 99 11.75 6.70 -1.79
N ARG A 100 12.96 7.17 -2.11
CA ARG A 100 13.23 8.59 -2.40
C ARG A 100 12.41 9.08 -3.59
N TYR A 101 12.26 8.27 -4.62
CA TYR A 101 11.42 8.57 -5.76
C TYR A 101 9.95 8.75 -5.35
N TYR A 102 9.36 7.80 -4.61
CA TYR A 102 7.98 7.92 -4.13
C TYR A 102 7.76 9.15 -3.25
N ARG A 103 8.74 9.50 -2.41
CA ARG A 103 8.73 10.76 -1.65
C ARG A 103 8.61 11.97 -2.53
N SER A 104 9.44 12.05 -3.58
CA SER A 104 9.40 13.16 -4.55
C SER A 104 8.04 13.26 -5.27
N GLN A 105 7.32 12.15 -5.42
CA GLN A 105 6.00 12.09 -6.05
C GLN A 105 4.85 12.44 -5.10
N GLY A 106 5.15 12.70 -3.82
CA GLY A 106 4.17 13.12 -2.80
C GLY A 106 3.56 11.98 -1.99
N PHE A 107 4.08 10.76 -2.10
CA PHE A 107 3.63 9.63 -1.29
C PHE A 107 4.17 9.70 0.14
N ALA A 108 3.36 9.18 1.06
CA ALA A 108 3.79 8.85 2.40
C ALA A 108 4.43 7.45 2.43
N LEU A 109 5.43 7.22 3.28
CA LEU A 109 6.04 5.90 3.49
C LEU A 109 5.98 5.51 4.96
N ALA A 110 5.76 4.23 5.22
CA ALA A 110 5.78 3.60 6.53
C ALA A 110 6.77 2.42 6.57
N LEU A 111 7.39 2.18 7.72
CA LEU A 111 8.00 0.88 8.02
C LEU A 111 6.98 0.01 8.75
N ASP A 112 6.76 -1.20 8.24
CA ASP A 112 5.90 -2.22 8.85
C ASP A 112 6.70 -3.09 9.83
N ASP A 113 6.06 -3.54 10.92
CA ASP A 113 6.66 -4.40 11.96
C ASP A 113 8.12 -4.02 12.35
N TYR A 114 8.37 -2.75 12.71
CA TYR A 114 9.72 -2.25 12.99
C TYR A 114 10.37 -2.93 14.20
N ASP A 115 11.51 -3.58 13.96
CA ASP A 115 12.21 -4.47 14.90
C ASP A 115 13.63 -4.02 15.27
N PHE A 116 13.96 -2.74 15.06
CA PHE A 116 15.26 -2.11 15.41
C PHE A 116 16.50 -2.61 14.67
N ARG A 117 16.38 -3.51 13.69
CA ARG A 117 17.55 -3.93 12.91
C ARG A 117 18.24 -2.73 12.26
N GLU A 118 19.57 -2.75 12.24
CA GLU A 118 20.39 -1.68 11.66
C GLU A 118 20.10 -1.43 10.17
N GLN A 119 19.58 -2.46 9.47
CA GLN A 119 19.16 -2.35 8.08
C GLN A 119 18.15 -1.22 7.85
N TRP A 120 17.37 -0.84 8.85
CA TRP A 120 16.35 0.20 8.71
C TRP A 120 16.91 1.62 8.74
N GLU A 121 18.14 1.82 9.23
CA GLU A 121 18.70 3.16 9.43
C GLU A 121 18.64 4.04 8.17
N PRO A 122 18.99 3.53 6.97
CA PRO A 122 18.90 4.33 5.73
C PRO A 122 17.46 4.71 5.35
N LEU A 123 16.46 3.93 5.77
CA LEU A 123 15.05 4.22 5.52
C LEU A 123 14.46 5.20 6.54
N LEU A 124 15.03 5.32 7.75
CA LEU A 124 14.51 6.21 8.79
C LEU A 124 14.53 7.70 8.41
N ASP A 125 15.46 8.10 7.55
CA ASP A 125 15.52 9.48 7.03
C ASP A 125 14.52 9.74 5.89
N ILE A 126 13.90 8.68 5.38
CA ILE A 126 12.97 8.72 4.27
C ILE A 126 11.54 8.54 4.80
N VAL A 127 11.27 7.60 5.70
CA VAL A 127 9.91 7.24 6.14
C VAL A 127 9.26 8.29 7.09
N GLN A 128 7.93 8.28 7.19
CA GLN A 128 7.17 9.22 8.04
C GLN A 128 6.35 8.49 9.08
N TYR A 129 6.06 7.22 8.85
CA TYR A 129 5.33 6.37 9.76
C TYR A 129 6.23 5.20 10.17
N VAL A 130 6.16 4.83 11.44
CA VAL A 130 6.78 3.61 11.97
C VAL A 130 5.69 2.83 12.68
N LYS A 131 5.43 1.63 12.20
CA LYS A 131 4.45 0.72 12.79
C LYS A 131 5.18 -0.24 13.73
N ILE A 132 4.64 -0.43 14.93
CA ILE A 132 5.23 -1.26 15.99
C ILE A 132 4.16 -2.19 16.53
N ASP A 133 4.42 -3.49 16.41
CA ASP A 133 3.57 -4.54 16.95
C ASP A 133 3.69 -4.61 18.49
N PHE A 134 2.59 -4.32 19.19
CA PHE A 134 2.53 -4.42 20.66
C PHE A 134 2.70 -5.85 21.18
N SER A 135 2.33 -6.85 20.39
CA SER A 135 2.44 -8.26 20.77
C SER A 135 3.87 -8.80 20.66
N GLN A 136 4.74 -8.11 19.92
CA GLN A 136 6.13 -8.52 19.67
C GLN A 136 7.16 -7.57 20.30
N SER A 137 6.74 -6.52 21.01
CA SER A 137 7.63 -5.53 21.61
C SER A 137 7.47 -5.43 23.13
N THR A 138 8.59 -5.28 23.84
CA THR A 138 8.56 -4.99 25.28
C THR A 138 8.35 -3.49 25.56
N PRO A 139 7.87 -3.10 26.76
CA PRO A 139 7.79 -1.68 27.15
C PRO A 139 9.14 -0.94 27.05
N GLU A 140 10.23 -1.62 27.40
CA GLU A 140 11.59 -1.10 27.32
C GLU A 140 11.98 -0.80 25.87
N ASP A 141 11.67 -1.73 24.96
CA ASP A 141 11.87 -1.58 23.53
C ASP A 141 11.10 -0.36 23.01
N ARG A 142 9.77 -0.32 23.20
CA ARG A 142 8.93 0.79 22.70
C ARG A 142 9.40 2.15 23.21
N THR A 143 9.76 2.23 24.48
CA THR A 143 10.34 3.45 25.09
C THR A 143 11.62 3.88 24.39
N ARG A 144 12.50 2.92 24.06
CA ARG A 144 13.74 3.18 23.32
C ARG A 144 13.48 3.65 21.89
N ILE A 145 12.53 3.04 21.16
CA ILE A 145 12.15 3.46 19.79
C ILE A 145 11.69 4.91 19.82
N ILE A 146 10.69 5.19 20.66
CA ILE A 146 10.04 6.48 20.66
C ILE A 146 11.03 7.57 21.05
N LYS A 147 11.85 7.37 22.09
CA LYS A 147 12.87 8.35 22.48
C LYS A 147 13.87 8.64 21.35
N ARG A 148 14.24 7.62 20.57
CA ARG A 148 15.22 7.76 19.48
C ARG A 148 14.62 8.42 18.23
N LEU A 149 13.41 8.02 17.86
CA LEU A 149 12.83 8.33 16.54
C LEU A 149 11.85 9.51 16.58
N LYS A 150 11.18 9.77 17.70
CA LYS A 150 10.21 10.87 17.83
C LYS A 150 10.81 12.26 17.56
N PRO A 151 12.06 12.58 17.96
CA PRO A 151 12.71 13.83 17.58
C PRO A 151 12.89 14.02 16.07
N ARG A 152 12.85 12.95 15.27
CA ARG A 152 12.92 13.03 13.79
C ARG A 152 11.58 13.43 13.14
N GLY A 153 10.53 13.67 13.92
CA GLY A 153 9.22 14.11 13.41
C GLY A 153 8.38 12.99 12.77
N MET A 154 8.69 11.73 13.09
CA MET A 154 7.96 10.56 12.62
C MET A 154 6.67 10.35 13.43
N HIS A 155 5.67 9.77 12.79
CA HIS A 155 4.45 9.30 13.43
C HIS A 155 4.54 7.82 13.79
N PHE A 156 4.04 7.44 14.96
CA PHE A 156 4.05 6.06 15.43
C PHE A 156 2.66 5.45 15.40
N VAL A 157 2.57 4.25 14.82
CA VAL A 157 1.36 3.44 14.80
C VAL A 157 1.57 2.23 15.72
N ALA A 158 0.75 2.11 16.75
CA ALA A 158 0.70 0.94 17.61
C ALA A 158 -0.21 -0.11 17.00
N GLU A 159 0.32 -1.28 16.70
CA GLU A 159 -0.43 -2.36 16.08
C GLU A 159 -0.78 -3.47 17.07
N ARG A 160 -1.80 -4.26 16.71
CA ARG A 160 -2.32 -5.39 17.49
C ARG A 160 -2.71 -5.01 18.93
N ILE A 161 -3.28 -3.82 19.11
CA ILE A 161 -3.91 -3.42 20.37
C ILE A 161 -5.19 -4.23 20.60
N GLU A 162 -5.23 -5.02 21.67
CA GLU A 162 -6.31 -5.95 22.00
C GLU A 162 -7.26 -5.42 23.08
N ASP A 163 -6.79 -4.53 23.96
CA ASP A 163 -7.59 -4.00 25.07
C ASP A 163 -7.35 -2.51 25.38
N ALA A 164 -8.15 -2.00 26.33
CA ALA A 164 -8.12 -0.60 26.74
C ALA A 164 -6.87 -0.23 27.56
N GLU A 165 -6.27 -1.19 28.28
CA GLU A 165 -5.06 -0.95 29.07
C GLU A 165 -3.85 -0.79 28.16
N GLN A 166 -3.70 -1.64 27.15
CA GLN A 166 -2.70 -1.51 26.10
C GLN A 166 -2.81 -0.16 25.38
N LEU A 167 -4.04 0.29 25.06
CA LEU A 167 -4.25 1.61 24.48
C LEU A 167 -3.75 2.74 25.40
N LYS A 168 -4.09 2.69 26.69
CA LYS A 168 -3.62 3.71 27.65
C LYS A 168 -2.09 3.74 27.72
N ILE A 169 -1.46 2.57 27.77
CA ILE A 169 0.00 2.43 27.77
C ILE A 169 0.58 3.03 26.50
N ALA A 170 0.07 2.65 25.33
CA ALA A 170 0.54 3.16 24.04
C ALA A 170 0.41 4.69 23.93
N VAL A 171 -0.71 5.27 24.39
CA VAL A 171 -0.89 6.72 24.46
C VAL A 171 0.14 7.37 25.38
N ALA A 172 0.37 6.79 26.57
CA ALA A 172 1.34 7.31 27.53
C ALA A 172 2.80 7.22 27.05
N GLU A 173 3.14 6.15 26.32
CA GLU A 173 4.44 5.97 25.68
C GLU A 173 4.65 6.95 24.51
N GLY A 174 3.55 7.48 23.96
CA GLY A 174 3.58 8.57 23.00
C GLY A 174 3.33 8.16 21.55
N PHE A 175 2.61 7.07 21.32
CA PHE A 175 2.08 6.69 20.01
C PHE A 175 1.02 7.69 19.52
N ASP A 176 0.98 7.93 18.21
CA ASP A 176 0.03 8.86 17.58
C ASP A 176 -1.26 8.15 17.12
N PHE A 177 -1.08 6.95 16.59
CA PHE A 177 -2.14 6.17 15.96
C PHE A 177 -2.17 4.73 16.45
N PHE A 178 -3.32 4.09 16.32
CA PHE A 178 -3.61 2.79 16.91
C PHE A 178 -4.41 1.92 15.95
N GLN A 179 -4.06 0.64 15.95
CA GLN A 179 -4.66 -0.40 15.14
C GLN A 179 -4.73 -1.71 15.95
N GLY A 180 -5.85 -2.41 15.90
CA GLY A 180 -6.00 -3.69 16.59
C GLY A 180 -7.45 -4.11 16.82
N TYR A 181 -7.65 -5.35 17.28
CA TYR A 181 -8.98 -5.92 17.48
C TYR A 181 -9.81 -5.17 18.53
N PHE A 182 -9.17 -4.43 19.44
CA PHE A 182 -9.86 -3.55 20.39
C PHE A 182 -10.77 -2.52 19.69
N PHE A 183 -10.32 -1.97 18.56
CA PHE A 183 -11.01 -0.90 17.85
C PHE A 183 -12.07 -1.47 16.90
N MET A 184 -11.69 -2.47 16.12
CA MET A 184 -12.58 -3.16 15.20
C MET A 184 -11.91 -4.44 14.71
N LYS A 185 -12.65 -5.55 14.63
CA LYS A 185 -12.20 -6.68 13.81
C LYS A 185 -12.17 -6.25 12.33
N PRO A 186 -11.22 -6.75 11.51
CA PRO A 186 -11.18 -6.43 10.09
C PRO A 186 -12.54 -6.64 9.44
N VAL A 187 -13.10 -5.59 8.85
CA VAL A 187 -14.37 -5.69 8.15
C VAL A 187 -14.07 -6.24 6.76
N MET A 188 -14.42 -7.51 6.54
CA MET A 188 -14.35 -8.13 5.23
C MET A 188 -15.36 -7.44 4.32
N THR A 189 -14.88 -6.57 3.43
CA THR A 189 -15.73 -6.02 2.39
C THR A 189 -15.70 -7.02 1.24
N ALA A 190 -16.73 -7.87 1.14
CA ALA A 190 -16.85 -8.84 0.06
C ALA A 190 -17.15 -8.12 -1.27
N ARG A 191 -16.16 -7.45 -1.82
CA ARG A 191 -16.16 -7.04 -3.22
C ARG A 191 -15.36 -8.09 -3.99
N ARG A 192 -15.96 -8.65 -5.04
CA ARG A 192 -15.26 -9.55 -5.96
C ARG A 192 -14.07 -8.77 -6.53
N GLY A 193 -12.85 -9.07 -6.04
CA GLY A 193 -11.62 -8.75 -6.76
C GLY A 193 -11.77 -9.20 -8.21
N PRO A 194 -11.28 -8.43 -9.20
CA PRO A 194 -11.45 -8.82 -10.60
C PRO A 194 -10.96 -10.25 -10.82
N GLY A 195 -11.72 -11.00 -11.63
CA GLY A 195 -11.24 -12.26 -12.17
C GLY A 195 -9.97 -11.96 -12.96
N LYS A 196 -8.92 -12.75 -12.72
CA LYS A 196 -7.61 -12.62 -13.36
C LYS A 196 -7.76 -12.27 -14.84
N SER A 197 -7.42 -11.04 -15.24
CA SER A 197 -6.89 -10.85 -16.57
C SER A 197 -5.39 -10.57 -16.41
N ILE A 198 -4.62 -11.66 -16.47
CA ILE A 198 -3.15 -11.66 -16.46
C ILE A 198 -2.60 -10.68 -17.51
N HIS A 199 -3.32 -10.48 -18.61
CA HIS A 199 -2.96 -9.57 -19.67
C HIS A 199 -3.01 -8.09 -19.24
N GLN A 200 -3.88 -7.69 -18.29
CA GLN A 200 -3.92 -6.29 -17.81
C GLN A 200 -2.68 -5.96 -16.98
N LEU A 201 -2.23 -6.89 -16.13
CA LEU A 201 -0.98 -6.75 -15.37
C LEU A 201 0.24 -6.75 -16.30
N GLN A 202 0.25 -7.60 -17.32
CA GLN A 202 1.33 -7.59 -18.32
C GLN A 202 1.36 -6.27 -19.11
N LEU A 203 0.20 -5.68 -19.42
CA LEU A 203 0.09 -4.35 -20.04
C LEU A 203 0.64 -3.25 -19.14
N LEU A 204 0.25 -3.23 -17.86
CA LEU A 204 0.71 -2.25 -16.89
C LEU A 204 2.22 -2.37 -16.63
N ALA A 205 2.71 -3.60 -16.45
CA ALA A 205 4.14 -3.86 -16.26
C ALA A 205 4.97 -3.44 -17.47
N GLU A 206 4.44 -3.58 -18.70
CA GLU A 206 5.13 -3.12 -19.90
C GLU A 206 5.18 -1.59 -19.99
N ILE A 207 4.10 -0.89 -19.60
CA ILE A 207 4.04 0.58 -19.57
C ILE A 207 5.00 1.18 -18.54
N CYS A 208 5.19 0.52 -17.40
CA CYS A 208 6.05 1.02 -16.32
C CYS A 208 7.55 0.82 -16.56
N LYS A 209 7.97 0.11 -17.62
CA LYS A 209 9.39 -0.04 -17.99
C LYS A 209 9.95 1.27 -18.55
N GLN A 210 11.22 1.54 -18.27
CA GLN A 210 11.95 2.67 -18.89
C GLN A 210 11.97 2.57 -20.42
N ASP A 211 12.11 1.36 -20.95
CA ASP A 211 12.04 1.06 -22.38
C ASP A 211 10.80 0.22 -22.70
N LEU A 212 9.78 0.87 -23.27
CA LEU A 212 8.55 0.20 -23.70
C LEU A 212 8.83 -0.71 -24.91
N ASN A 213 8.66 -2.02 -24.75
CA ASN A 213 8.62 -2.91 -25.91
C ASN A 213 7.22 -2.83 -26.56
N LEU A 214 7.11 -1.98 -27.58
CA LEU A 214 5.85 -1.72 -28.27
C LEU A 214 5.23 -2.98 -28.89
N GLU A 215 6.01 -3.93 -29.40
CA GLU A 215 5.46 -5.17 -29.95
C GLU A 215 4.87 -6.08 -28.87
N SER A 216 5.57 -6.22 -27.74
CA SER A 216 5.07 -6.96 -26.58
C SER A 216 3.79 -6.34 -26.05
N PHE A 217 3.80 -5.02 -25.88
CA PHE A 217 2.64 -4.24 -25.44
C PHE A 217 1.44 -4.43 -26.35
N LEU A 218 1.60 -4.27 -27.67
CA LEU A 218 0.52 -4.41 -28.64
C LEU A 218 -0.02 -5.84 -28.72
N ARG A 219 0.84 -6.86 -28.53
CA ARG A 219 0.41 -8.26 -28.48
C ARG A 219 -0.49 -8.54 -27.28
N ILE A 220 -0.13 -8.02 -26.10
CA ILE A 220 -0.94 -8.17 -24.88
C ILE A 220 -2.22 -7.31 -24.98
N LEU A 221 -2.15 -6.14 -25.60
CA LEU A 221 -3.31 -5.26 -25.82
C LEU A 221 -4.34 -5.93 -26.72
N ARG A 222 -3.89 -6.58 -27.81
CA ARG A 222 -4.76 -7.30 -28.75
C ARG A 222 -5.50 -8.48 -28.12
N SER A 223 -4.94 -9.10 -27.08
CA SER A 223 -5.64 -10.14 -26.31
C SER A 223 -6.74 -9.62 -25.39
N GLU A 224 -6.87 -8.30 -25.21
CA GLU A 224 -7.85 -7.67 -24.30
C GLU A 224 -8.72 -6.62 -25.01
N PRO A 225 -9.77 -7.06 -25.76
CA PRO A 225 -10.63 -6.19 -26.54
C PRO A 225 -11.32 -5.07 -25.74
N ALA A 226 -11.58 -5.31 -24.44
CA ALA A 226 -12.18 -4.31 -23.55
C ALA A 226 -11.26 -3.12 -23.28
N ILE A 227 -9.95 -3.35 -23.17
CA ILE A 227 -8.96 -2.29 -22.99
C ILE A 227 -8.75 -1.55 -24.31
N CYS A 228 -8.63 -2.26 -25.44
CA CYS A 228 -8.60 -1.66 -26.77
C CYS A 228 -9.77 -0.70 -26.98
N TYR A 229 -10.99 -1.14 -26.64
CA TYR A 229 -12.19 -0.34 -26.79
C TYR A 229 -12.19 0.90 -25.88
N ARG A 230 -11.72 0.79 -24.62
CA ARG A 230 -11.59 1.93 -23.70
C ARG A 230 -10.56 2.95 -24.17
N VAL A 231 -9.42 2.49 -24.68
CA VAL A 231 -8.37 3.35 -25.25
C VAL A 231 -8.89 4.05 -26.50
N LEU A 232 -9.50 3.33 -27.44
CA LEU A 232 -10.09 3.91 -28.65
C LEU A 232 -11.20 4.91 -28.31
N ARG A 233 -12.05 4.60 -27.32
CA ARG A 233 -13.09 5.52 -26.87
C ARG A 233 -12.52 6.77 -26.20
N TYR A 234 -11.43 6.63 -25.44
CA TYR A 234 -10.74 7.77 -24.82
C TYR A 234 -10.06 8.66 -25.87
N VAL A 235 -9.36 8.07 -26.84
CA VAL A 235 -8.74 8.78 -27.96
C VAL A 235 -9.79 9.45 -28.86
N ASN A 236 -10.93 8.79 -29.08
CA ASN A 236 -12.06 9.34 -29.84
C ASN A 236 -12.98 10.25 -29.01
N SER A 237 -12.73 10.41 -27.71
CA SER A 237 -13.40 11.41 -26.88
C SER A 237 -12.61 12.72 -26.94
N ALA A 238 -13.31 13.85 -26.85
CA ALA A 238 -12.81 15.19 -27.18
C ALA A 238 -11.60 15.72 -26.37
N ALA A 239 -10.97 14.91 -25.51
CA ALA A 239 -9.76 15.24 -24.77
C ALA A 239 -8.48 15.20 -25.63
N VAL A 240 -8.48 14.48 -26.76
CA VAL A 240 -7.36 14.46 -27.72
C VAL A 240 -7.89 14.83 -29.11
N SER A 241 -8.03 16.13 -29.38
CA SER A 241 -8.30 16.64 -30.72
C SER A 241 -7.06 16.46 -31.61
N SER A 242 -6.79 15.22 -32.02
CA SER A 242 -6.04 14.92 -33.25
C SER A 242 -7.05 14.68 -34.35
N ARG A 243 -6.99 15.49 -35.41
CA ARG A 243 -7.85 15.40 -36.59
C ARG A 243 -7.52 14.14 -37.40
N ARG A 244 -7.98 12.97 -36.95
CA ARG A 244 -8.22 11.75 -37.75
C ARG A 244 -8.84 10.68 -36.86
N THR A 245 -10.08 10.32 -37.16
CA THR A 245 -10.74 9.14 -36.59
C THR A 245 -9.92 7.91 -36.96
N ILE A 246 -9.40 7.20 -35.96
CA ILE A 246 -8.76 5.89 -36.15
C ILE A 246 -9.87 4.85 -35.94
N THR A 247 -10.35 4.28 -37.04
CA THR A 247 -11.25 3.12 -37.08
C THR A 247 -10.47 1.82 -36.99
#